data_AF-A0A0B0EKC7-F1
#
_entry.id   AF-A0A0B0EKC7-F1
#
_cell.length_a   1.000
_cell.length_b   1.000
_cell.length_c   1.000
_cell.angle_alpha   90.00
_cell.angle_beta   90.00
_cell.angle_gamma   90.00
#
_symmetry.space_group_name_H-M   'P 1'
#
loop_
_entity.id
_entity.type
_entity.pdbx_description
1 polymer ?
#
loop_
_entity_poly.entity_id
_entity_poly.type
_entity_poly.pdbx_seq_one_letter_code
_entity_poly.pdbx_strand_id
1 'polypeptide(L)'
;MESITNYLEKELKVTVNRKKSKVNIVKESAVLGFHIHFKKLRTTEPKVRKFKAKLKLISRRCPGRSIESRYSELRKYIQGWMSHYGCGLKFDTAVILDG
;
A
#
# COMPACT_ATOMS: atom_id res chain seq x y z
N MET A 1 -25.51 7.36 4.20
CA MET A 1 -25.13 5.99 3.77
C MET A 1 -26.34 5.15 3.39
N GLU A 2 -27.49 5.30 4.05
CA GLU A 2 -28.66 4.42 3.82
C GLU A 2 -29.14 4.34 2.37
N SER A 3 -29.20 5.45 1.62
CA SER A 3 -29.64 5.42 0.22
C SER A 3 -28.72 4.56 -0.67
N ILE A 4 -27.41 4.73 -0.55
CA ILE A 4 -26.40 3.98 -1.32
C ILE A 4 -26.39 2.51 -0.88
N THR A 5 -26.44 2.24 0.43
CA THR A 5 -26.50 0.88 0.97
C THR A 5 -27.76 0.16 0.47
N ASN A 6 -28.92 0.81 0.50
CA ASN A 6 -30.18 0.24 0.04
C ASN A 6 -30.13 -0.09 -1.45
N TYR A 7 -29.56 0.77 -2.28
CA TYR A 7 -29.40 0.50 -3.71
C TYR A 7 -28.46 -0.70 -3.97
N LEU A 8 -27.31 -0.74 -3.28
CA LEU A 8 -26.36 -1.84 -3.40
C LEU A 8 -26.97 -3.18 -2.97
N GLU A 9 -27.70 -3.21 -1.87
CA GLU A 9 -28.26 -4.45 -1.31
C GLU A 9 -29.55 -4.90 -2.03
N LYS A 10 -30.43 -3.97 -2.42
CA LYS A 10 -31.74 -4.31 -3.02
C LYS A 10 -31.69 -4.47 -4.54
N GLU A 11 -31.06 -3.53 -5.24
CA GLU A 11 -31.04 -3.54 -6.72
C GLU A 11 -29.90 -4.40 -7.26
N LEU A 12 -28.69 -4.18 -6.74
CA LEU A 12 -27.48 -4.86 -7.21
C LEU A 12 -27.20 -6.20 -6.49
N LYS A 13 -27.93 -6.49 -5.40
CA LYS A 13 -27.79 -7.71 -4.59
C LYS A 13 -26.37 -7.93 -4.06
N VAL A 14 -25.66 -6.85 -3.73
CA VAL A 14 -24.30 -6.88 -3.15
C VAL A 14 -24.35 -6.51 -1.66
N THR A 15 -23.85 -7.39 -0.81
CA THR A 15 -23.81 -7.16 0.65
C THR A 15 -22.75 -6.11 1.03
N VAL A 16 -23.16 -5.06 1.73
CA VAL A 16 -22.22 -4.02 2.19
C VAL A 16 -21.47 -4.49 3.43
N ASN A 17 -20.14 -4.46 3.35
CA ASN A 17 -19.31 -4.73 4.53
C ASN A 17 -19.27 -3.50 5.45
N ARG A 18 -20.19 -3.45 6.43
CA ARG A 18 -20.31 -2.33 7.39
C ARG A 18 -19.10 -2.17 8.33
N LYS A 19 -18.29 -3.22 8.54
CA LYS A 19 -17.05 -3.13 9.32
C LYS A 19 -15.95 -2.36 8.56
N LYS A 20 -15.94 -2.46 7.23
CA LYS A 20 -14.96 -1.77 6.35
C LYS A 20 -15.50 -0.42 5.85
N SER A 21 -16.80 -0.33 5.61
CA SER A 21 -17.47 0.82 5.01
C SER A 21 -17.98 1.74 6.11
N LYS A 22 -17.24 2.82 6.36
CA LYS A 22 -17.56 3.80 7.40
C LYS A 22 -17.39 5.22 6.86
N VAL A 23 -18.23 6.14 7.34
CA VAL A 23 -18.09 7.57 7.07
C VAL A 23 -17.23 8.15 8.19
N ASN A 24 -15.97 8.44 7.86
CA ASN A 24 -15.00 9.01 8.79
C ASN A 24 -14.39 10.30 8.22
N ILE A 25 -13.77 11.09 9.10
CA ILE A 25 -12.98 12.25 8.71
C ILE A 25 -11.87 11.78 7.76
N VAL A 26 -11.62 12.54 6.68
CA VAL A 26 -10.66 12.19 5.62
C VAL A 26 -9.28 11.80 6.18
N LYS A 27 -8.82 12.50 7.21
CA LYS A 27 -7.51 12.26 7.86
C LYS A 27 -7.36 10.85 8.48
N GLU A 28 -8.48 10.23 8.87
CA GLU A 28 -8.52 8.90 9.51
C GLU A 28 -8.87 7.78 8.53
N SER A 29 -9.22 8.15 7.30
CA SER A 29 -9.57 7.22 6.24
C SER A 29 -8.31 6.79 5.48
N ALA A 30 -8.27 5.50 5.12
CA ALA A 30 -7.24 4.94 4.26
C ALA A 30 -7.90 4.35 3.02
N VAL A 31 -7.47 4.78 1.84
CA VAL A 31 -8.01 4.34 0.55
C VAL A 31 -6.86 3.85 -0.32
N LEU A 32 -6.97 2.62 -0.83
CA LEU A 32 -5.96 1.98 -1.70
C LEU A 32 -4.52 1.92 -1.13
N GLY A 33 -4.36 2.08 0.18
CA GLY A 33 -3.03 2.15 0.80
C GLY A 33 -2.47 3.55 0.96
N PHE A 34 -3.31 4.58 0.82
CA PHE A 34 -2.97 5.97 1.09
C PHE A 34 -3.89 6.59 2.15
N HIS A 35 -3.32 7.48 2.94
CA HIS A 35 -4.03 8.50 3.70
C HIS A 35 -4.03 9.80 2.91
N ILE A 36 -5.10 10.57 3.03
CA ILE A 36 -5.19 11.91 2.44
C ILE A 36 -5.16 12.91 3.59
N HIS A 37 -4.16 13.79 3.60
CA HIS A 37 -3.98 14.79 4.65
C HIS A 37 -3.54 16.12 4.04
N PHE A 38 -4.29 17.20 4.31
CA PHE A 38 -4.07 18.53 3.72
C PHE A 38 -3.76 18.49 2.21
N LYS A 39 -4.59 17.79 1.44
CA LYS A 39 -4.45 17.59 -0.02
C LYS A 39 -3.18 16.85 -0.46
N LYS A 40 -2.43 16.23 0.47
CA LYS A 40 -1.28 15.38 0.16
C LYS A 40 -1.63 13.91 0.38
N LEU A 41 -1.16 13.06 -0.54
CA LEU A 41 -1.20 11.61 -0.41
C LEU A 41 -0.06 11.16 0.51
N ARG A 42 -0.34 10.22 1.42
CA ARG A 42 0.65 9.58 2.27
C ARG A 42 0.47 8.08 2.24
N THR A 43 1.48 7.34 1.84
CA THR A 43 1.45 5.87 1.83
C THR A 43 1.29 5.36 3.26
N THR A 44 0.37 4.41 3.45
CA THR A 44 0.05 3.90 4.79
C THR A 44 1.20 3.06 5.35
N GLU A 45 1.41 3.12 6.66
CA GLU A 45 2.47 2.36 7.34
C GLU A 45 2.42 0.85 7.06
N PRO A 46 1.24 0.17 7.02
CA PRO A 46 1.20 -1.24 6.65
C PRO A 46 1.78 -1.53 5.27
N LYS A 47 1.63 -0.63 4.29
CA LYS A 47 2.19 -0.80 2.95
C LYS A 47 3.71 -0.64 2.96
N VAL A 48 4.23 0.34 3.69
CA VAL A 48 5.67 0.53 3.88
C VAL A 48 6.30 -0.66 4.63
N ARG A 49 5.64 -1.19 5.67
CA ARG A 49 6.11 -2.39 6.38
C ARG A 49 6.16 -3.61 5.47
N LYS A 50 5.12 -3.84 4.66
CA LYS A 50 5.09 -4.93 3.67
C LYS A 50 6.20 -4.78 2.63
N PHE A 51 6.47 -3.56 2.18
CA PHE A 51 7.59 -3.26 1.29
C PHE A 51 8.93 -3.69 1.91
N LYS A 52 9.24 -3.20 3.12
CA LYS A 52 10.46 -3.58 3.86
C LYS A 52 10.57 -5.10 4.05
N ALA A 53 9.48 -5.76 4.43
CA ALA A 53 9.46 -7.21 4.62
C ALA A 53 9.76 -7.97 3.31
N LYS A 54 9.22 -7.51 2.18
CA LYS A 54 9.48 -8.12 0.87
C LYS A 54 10.90 -7.86 0.39
N LEU A 55 11.45 -6.67 0.60
CA LEU A 55 12.87 -6.39 0.34
C LEU A 55 13.77 -7.36 1.13
N LYS A 56 13.51 -7.52 2.43
CA LYS A 56 14.25 -8.46 3.29
C LYS A 56 14.12 -9.91 2.82
N LEU A 57 12.96 -10.31 2.30
CA LEU A 57 12.75 -11.65 1.76
C LEU A 57 13.60 -11.88 0.49
N ILE A 58 13.64 -10.90 -0.42
CA ILE A 58 14.43 -10.98 -1.67
C ILE A 58 15.93 -10.94 -1.34
N SER A 59 16.34 -10.10 -0.38
CA SER A 59 17.74 -9.93 0.02
C SER A 59 18.23 -10.95 1.06
N ARG A 60 17.39 -11.85 1.58
CA ARG A 60 17.81 -12.92 2.50
C ARG A 60 18.79 -13.87 1.81
N ARG A 61 19.82 -14.36 2.52
CA ARG A 61 20.72 -15.39 1.99
C ARG A 61 19.96 -16.69 1.72
N CYS A 62 19.97 -17.16 0.48
CA CYS A 62 19.34 -18.42 0.05
C CYS A 62 20.33 -19.22 -0.81
N PRO A 63 20.67 -20.47 -0.45
CA PRO A 63 21.47 -21.35 -1.30
C PRO A 63 20.78 -21.57 -2.66
N GLY A 64 21.54 -21.62 -3.75
CA GLY A 64 21.02 -21.96 -5.08
C GLY A 64 20.40 -20.80 -5.89
N ARG A 65 20.45 -19.55 -5.42
CA ARG A 65 20.11 -18.37 -6.22
C ARG A 65 21.34 -17.50 -6.49
N SER A 66 21.56 -17.16 -7.76
CA SER A 66 22.63 -16.25 -8.17
C SER A 66 22.38 -14.81 -7.68
N ILE A 67 23.44 -14.02 -7.56
CA ILE A 67 23.34 -12.62 -7.12
C ILE A 67 22.65 -11.74 -8.17
N GLU A 68 22.87 -12.02 -9.45
CA GLU A 68 22.29 -11.31 -10.59
C GLU A 68 20.78 -11.50 -10.64
N SER A 69 20.31 -12.73 -10.43
CA SER A 69 18.87 -13.04 -10.35
C SER A 69 18.21 -12.26 -9.21
N ARG A 70 18.86 -12.20 -8.04
CA ARG A 70 18.37 -11.44 -6.88
C ARG A 70 18.32 -9.95 -7.15
N TYR A 71 19.37 -9.40 -7.76
CA TYR A 71 19.43 -7.99 -8.12
C TYR A 71 18.31 -7.62 -9.11
N SER A 72 18.08 -8.46 -10.13
CA SER A 72 17.00 -8.27 -11.11
C SER A 72 15.61 -8.29 -10.44
N GLU A 73 15.35 -9.26 -9.55
CA GLU A 73 14.10 -9.34 -8.79
C GLU A 73 13.90 -8.11 -7.90
N LEU A 74 14.95 -7.72 -7.18
CA LEU A 74 14.92 -6.57 -6.28
C LEU A 74 14.63 -5.27 -7.04
N ARG A 75 15.34 -5.02 -8.15
CA ARG A 75 15.15 -3.83 -9.00
C ARG A 75 13.72 -3.76 -9.53
N LYS A 76 13.20 -4.85 -10.08
CA LYS A 76 11.82 -4.91 -10.60
C LYS A 76 10.80 -4.60 -9.51
N TYR A 77 10.98 -5.17 -8.32
CA TYR A 77 10.06 -4.95 -7.21
C TYR A 77 10.09 -3.50 -6.71
N ILE A 78 11.28 -2.93 -6.51
CA ILE A 78 11.45 -1.53 -6.09
C ILE A 78 10.80 -0.60 -7.11
N GLN A 79 11.10 -0.78 -8.40
CA GLN A 79 10.57 0.06 -9.47
C GLN A 79 9.04 0.03 -9.50
N GLY A 80 8.43 -1.16 -9.45
CA GLY A 80 6.97 -1.29 -9.43
C GLY A 80 6.34 -0.67 -8.18
N TRP A 81 6.98 -0.84 -7.02
CA TRP A 81 6.48 -0.25 -5.78
C TRP A 81 6.56 1.29 -5.81
N MET A 82 7.69 1.84 -6.24
CA MET A 82 7.89 3.29 -6.36
C MET A 82 6.95 3.93 -7.37
N SER A 83 6.68 3.25 -8.49
CA SER A 83 5.74 3.73 -9.50
C SER A 83 4.32 3.95 -8.95
N HIS A 84 3.90 3.16 -7.96
CA HIS A 84 2.55 3.26 -7.39
C HIS A 84 2.53 4.05 -6.08
N TYR A 85 3.42 3.74 -5.13
CA TYR A 85 3.41 4.29 -3.77
C TYR A 85 4.44 5.40 -3.53
N GLY A 86 5.36 5.64 -4.48
CA GLY A 86 6.44 6.61 -4.31
C GLY A 86 5.94 8.03 -4.10
N CYS A 87 4.85 8.42 -4.75
CA CYS A 87 4.23 9.75 -4.60
C CYS A 87 3.73 10.05 -3.17
N GLY A 88 3.46 9.01 -2.38
CA GLY A 88 3.01 9.12 -1.00
C GLY A 88 4.11 8.86 0.04
N LEU A 89 5.35 8.61 -0.38
CA LEU A 89 6.45 8.33 0.53
C LEU A 89 6.96 9.63 1.17
N LYS A 90 7.12 9.64 2.50
CA LYS A 90 7.76 10.77 3.19
C LYS A 90 9.26 10.77 2.87
N PHE A 91 9.84 11.95 2.68
CA PHE A 91 11.26 12.10 2.41
C PHE A 91 12.13 11.38 3.46
N ASP A 92 11.89 11.60 4.75
CA ASP A 92 12.65 10.95 5.83
C ASP A 92 12.58 9.42 5.75
N THR A 93 11.41 8.88 5.36
CA THR A 93 11.23 7.44 5.18
C THR A 93 11.98 6.92 3.95
N ALA A 94 12.04 7.71 2.87
CA ALA A 94 12.82 7.39 1.68
C ALA A 94 14.31 7.35 2.00
N VAL A 95 14.82 8.35 2.71
CA VAL A 95 16.23 8.40 3.15
C VAL A 95 16.57 7.18 4.01
N ILE A 96 15.74 6.86 5.01
CA ILE A 96 15.92 5.66 5.86
C ILE A 96 15.87 4.34 5.05
N LEU A 97 15.17 4.32 3.92
CA LEU A 97 15.08 3.14 3.06
C LEU A 97 16.30 2.96 2.16
N ASP A 98 16.95 4.05 1.77
CA ASP A 98 18.11 4.04 0.88
C ASP A 98 19.43 3.81 1.63
N GLY A 99 19.52 4.21 2.91
CA GLY A 99 20.68 3.98 3.77
C GLY A 99 21.00 5.16 4.66
#